data_AF-A0A9E3S137-F1
#
_entry.id   AF-A0A9E3S137-F1
#
_cell.length_a   1.000
_cell.length_b   1.000
_cell.length_c   1.000
_cell.angle_alpha   90.00
_cell.angle_beta   90.00
_cell.angle_gamma   90.00
#
_symmetry.space_group_name_H-M   'P 1'
#
loop_
_entity.id
_entity.type
_entity.pdbx_description
1 polymer ?
#
loop_
_entity_poly.entity_id
_entity_poly.type
_entity_poly.pdbx_seq_one_letter_code
_entity_poly.pdbx_strand_id
1 'polypeptide(L)'
;MPITEEQADGAIHAFYNEFPGLSGLNISHRPTQESFYGNKASIEAVGTIKGAFLPKRGEVHLPLANFRDVGDLRKSLQHEALGHYGTLTFTGSEKRDLLEVIITARQSPSLQGDWATVDKAYAGQSELMKAEEVLCLAAERIDGPLNKTADQVERIWSDVVKNKARLLEREDLQTIVDAVADGIRRGTREQQIFPIDDRSQFRRPGLTEGQPRAGQADDGGLTEAAALDQVAANALATEAEGQERDQAAEVDRDAGHSPSTYEAELETHVEAKQQQVERIESRLETLIEQQEARLLQTQQNKPGAFSLPSTRSAWRDKQEDQRARLQTLHARLDRVQSLKEGMSTHGPKLEELATRKLRAENPELAAEWDEAQAQARREQIEKRQANKRDKGQQAQRGQTLGLGRPE
;
A
#
# COMPACT_ATOMS: atom_id res chain seq x y z
N MET A 1 -7.08 -22.25 22.87
CA MET A 1 -7.05 -22.96 21.57
C MET A 1 -6.87 -21.89 20.51
N PRO A 2 -6.09 -22.11 19.44
CA PRO A 2 -5.99 -21.14 18.37
C PRO A 2 -7.37 -20.81 17.81
N ILE A 3 -7.54 -19.58 17.33
CA ILE A 3 -8.81 -19.15 16.73
C ILE A 3 -9.16 -19.99 15.51
N THR A 4 -10.44 -20.23 15.28
CA THR A 4 -10.90 -20.88 14.05
C THR A 4 -10.93 -19.89 12.89
N GLU A 5 -10.93 -20.41 11.66
CA GLU A 5 -11.08 -19.61 10.45
C GLU A 5 -12.38 -18.79 10.48
N GLU A 6 -13.50 -19.40 10.86
CA GLU A 6 -14.80 -18.73 11.00
C GLU A 6 -14.77 -17.58 12.03
N GLN A 7 -14.06 -17.76 13.16
CA GLN A 7 -13.88 -16.69 14.15
C GLN A 7 -13.02 -15.55 13.60
N ALA A 8 -11.98 -15.87 12.83
CA ALA A 8 -11.12 -14.89 12.21
C ALA A 8 -11.87 -14.08 11.14
N ASP A 9 -12.60 -14.75 10.24
CA ASP A 9 -13.42 -14.11 9.21
C ASP A 9 -14.47 -13.18 9.83
N GLY A 10 -15.17 -13.64 10.86
CA GLY A 10 -16.14 -12.83 11.59
C GLY A 10 -15.52 -11.60 12.23
N ALA A 11 -14.33 -11.75 12.83
CA ALA A 11 -13.60 -10.65 13.46
C ALA A 11 -13.07 -9.63 12.43
N ILE A 12 -12.50 -10.09 11.31
CA ILE A 12 -12.00 -9.24 10.23
C ILE A 12 -13.16 -8.47 9.57
N HIS A 13 -14.28 -9.16 9.30
CA HIS A 13 -15.48 -8.52 8.77
C HIS A 13 -16.05 -7.46 9.73
N ALA A 14 -16.12 -7.77 11.04
CA ALA A 14 -16.53 -6.79 12.04
C ALA A 14 -15.56 -5.60 12.10
N PHE A 15 -14.26 -5.85 11.94
CA PHE A 15 -13.23 -4.80 11.92
C PHE A 15 -13.37 -3.87 10.70
N TYR A 16 -13.62 -4.41 9.50
CA TYR A 16 -13.92 -3.58 8.33
C TYR A 16 -15.20 -2.75 8.50
N ASN A 17 -16.23 -3.31 9.12
CA ASN A 17 -17.47 -2.58 9.41
C ASN A 17 -17.26 -1.46 10.43
N GLU A 18 -16.38 -1.67 11.42
CA GLU A 18 -15.97 -0.63 12.36
C GLU A 18 -15.11 0.43 11.68
N PHE A 19 -14.25 0.05 10.73
CA PHE A 19 -13.25 0.91 10.11
C PHE A 19 -13.37 0.94 8.57
N PRO A 20 -14.45 1.49 7.99
CA PRO A 20 -14.69 1.48 6.55
C PRO A 20 -13.61 2.21 5.72
N GLY A 21 -12.83 3.11 6.33
CA GLY A 21 -11.66 3.72 5.70
C GLY A 21 -10.59 2.72 5.25
N LEU A 22 -10.57 1.52 5.84
CA LEU A 22 -9.65 0.43 5.51
C LEU A 22 -10.02 -0.35 4.24
N SER A 23 -11.09 0.01 3.52
CA SER A 23 -11.54 -0.74 2.32
C SER A 23 -10.52 -0.82 1.16
N GLY A 24 -9.34 -0.19 1.28
CA GLY A 24 -8.23 -0.34 0.33
C GLY A 24 -7.09 -1.23 0.85
N LEU A 25 -7.18 -1.66 2.10
CA LEU A 25 -6.25 -2.55 2.77
C LEU A 25 -6.79 -3.97 2.62
N ASN A 26 -5.99 -4.89 2.08
CA ASN A 26 -6.34 -6.29 1.96
C ASN A 26 -5.85 -7.05 3.19
N ILE A 27 -6.78 -7.49 4.04
CA ILE A 27 -6.45 -8.26 5.25
C ILE A 27 -6.66 -9.73 4.91
N SER A 28 -5.57 -10.48 4.87
CA SER A 28 -5.56 -11.91 4.56
C SER A 28 -5.08 -12.71 5.76
N HIS A 29 -5.60 -13.92 5.88
CA HIS A 29 -5.16 -14.88 6.89
C HIS A 29 -4.82 -16.22 6.25
N ARG A 30 -3.95 -16.96 6.93
CA ARG A 30 -3.55 -18.33 6.58
C ARG A 30 -3.42 -19.14 7.87
N PRO A 31 -3.47 -20.48 7.82
CA PRO A 31 -3.33 -21.30 9.02
C PRO A 31 -2.04 -21.03 9.80
N THR A 32 -0.91 -20.82 9.12
CA THR A 32 0.40 -20.66 9.77
C THR A 32 1.25 -19.58 9.09
N GLN A 33 2.35 -19.15 9.74
CA GLN A 33 3.25 -18.13 9.18
C GLN A 33 4.07 -18.68 8.00
N GLU A 34 4.38 -19.98 8.04
CA GLU A 34 5.02 -20.71 6.93
C GLU A 34 4.11 -20.79 5.70
N SER A 35 2.78 -20.76 5.90
CA SER A 35 1.83 -20.71 4.79
C SER A 35 1.86 -19.38 4.04
N PHE A 36 2.39 -18.31 4.66
CA PHE A 36 2.63 -17.02 4.01
C PHE A 36 4.03 -16.91 3.42
N TYR A 37 5.03 -17.46 4.11
CA TYR A 37 6.44 -17.09 3.91
C TYR A 37 7.38 -18.28 3.65
N GLY A 38 6.83 -19.49 3.58
CA GLY A 38 7.58 -20.74 3.43
C GLY A 38 8.26 -21.23 4.72
N ASN A 39 8.89 -22.40 4.64
CA ASN A 39 9.44 -23.12 5.80
C ASN A 39 10.56 -22.38 6.55
N LYS A 40 11.23 -21.41 5.90
CA LYS A 40 12.26 -20.58 6.54
C LYS A 40 11.69 -19.62 7.58
N ALA A 41 10.39 -19.37 7.50
CA ALA A 41 9.66 -18.55 8.43
C ALA A 41 9.13 -19.33 9.63
N SER A 42 9.67 -20.51 9.97
CA SER A 42 9.13 -21.27 11.10
C SER A 42 9.30 -20.52 12.42
N ILE A 43 8.43 -20.83 13.40
CA ILE A 43 8.49 -20.22 14.73
C ILE A 43 9.88 -20.43 15.36
N GLU A 44 10.50 -21.59 15.15
CA GLU A 44 11.85 -21.87 15.65
C GLU A 44 12.93 -21.00 14.99
N ALA A 45 12.73 -20.63 13.73
CA ALA A 45 13.72 -19.91 12.93
C ALA A 45 13.67 -18.39 13.16
N VAL A 46 12.48 -17.81 13.29
CA VAL A 46 12.28 -16.34 13.32
C VAL A 46 11.42 -15.85 14.46
N GLY A 47 10.90 -16.74 15.30
CA GLY A 47 9.92 -16.41 16.33
C GLY A 47 8.49 -16.37 15.80
N THR A 48 7.55 -16.08 16.68
CA THR A 48 6.13 -16.02 16.36
C THR A 48 5.78 -14.75 15.60
N ILE A 49 5.11 -14.91 14.46
CA ILE A 49 4.58 -13.81 13.65
C ILE A 49 3.08 -13.64 13.90
N LYS A 50 2.67 -12.63 14.66
CA LYS A 50 1.29 -12.22 14.92
C LYS A 50 0.68 -11.39 13.79
N GLY A 51 1.46 -10.60 13.08
CA GLY A 51 0.94 -9.68 12.08
C GLY A 51 2.05 -9.10 11.22
N ALA A 52 1.72 -8.81 9.97
CA ALA A 52 2.61 -8.05 9.12
C ALA A 52 1.83 -7.19 8.13
N PHE A 53 2.12 -5.91 8.13
CA PHE A 53 1.68 -4.96 7.12
C PHE A 53 2.73 -4.80 6.01
N LEU A 54 2.30 -5.04 4.77
CA LEU A 54 3.10 -4.90 3.55
C LEU A 54 2.69 -3.62 2.83
N PRO A 55 3.35 -2.48 3.09
CA PRO A 55 2.85 -1.18 2.67
C PRO A 55 2.86 -0.94 1.16
N LYS A 56 3.75 -1.57 0.39
CA LYS A 56 3.75 -1.48 -1.09
C LYS A 56 2.48 -2.13 -1.66
N ARG A 57 2.08 -3.26 -1.05
CA ARG A 57 0.95 -4.08 -1.48
C ARG A 57 -0.37 -3.62 -0.88
N GLY A 58 -0.31 -2.90 0.24
CA GLY A 58 -1.50 -2.57 1.03
C GLY A 58 -2.13 -3.83 1.61
N GLU A 59 -1.31 -4.76 2.08
CA GLU A 59 -1.74 -6.06 2.59
C GLU A 59 -1.42 -6.20 4.08
N VAL A 60 -2.27 -6.91 4.81
CA VAL A 60 -1.99 -7.40 6.16
C VAL A 60 -2.05 -8.92 6.12
N HIS A 61 -1.03 -9.56 6.67
CA HIS A 61 -0.93 -11.00 6.83
C HIS A 61 -1.18 -11.40 8.28
N LEU A 62 -2.06 -12.37 8.51
CA LEU A 62 -2.47 -12.83 9.85
C LEU A 62 -2.34 -14.36 9.95
N PRO A 63 -1.25 -14.88 10.54
CA PRO A 63 -1.07 -16.32 10.78
C PRO A 63 -1.96 -16.85 11.91
N LEU A 64 -3.05 -17.55 11.57
CA LEU A 64 -4.11 -17.88 12.54
C LEU A 64 -3.65 -18.71 13.75
N ALA A 65 -2.74 -19.67 13.53
CA ALA A 65 -2.19 -20.51 14.60
C ALA A 65 -1.51 -19.72 15.71
N ASN A 66 -1.11 -18.48 15.44
CA ASN A 66 -0.40 -17.64 16.40
C ASN A 66 -1.34 -16.84 17.31
N PHE A 67 -2.65 -16.75 17.04
CA PHE A 67 -3.59 -16.04 17.92
C PHE A 67 -4.25 -16.96 18.93
N ARG A 68 -4.34 -16.48 20.18
CA ARG A 68 -4.94 -17.24 21.29
C ARG A 68 -6.45 -17.15 21.34
N ASP A 69 -6.97 -16.01 20.93
CA ASP A 69 -8.37 -15.64 20.96
C ASP A 69 -8.61 -14.45 20.02
N VAL A 70 -9.88 -14.07 19.86
CA VAL A 70 -10.29 -12.95 19.00
C VAL A 70 -9.77 -11.60 19.50
N GLY A 71 -9.50 -11.45 20.81
CA GLY A 71 -8.92 -10.24 21.37
C GLY A 71 -7.46 -10.05 20.96
N ASP A 72 -6.68 -11.13 20.97
CA ASP A 72 -5.30 -11.19 20.48
C ASP A 72 -5.23 -10.87 18.96
N LEU A 73 -6.15 -11.42 18.16
CA LEU A 73 -6.33 -11.07 16.75
C LEU A 73 -6.68 -9.58 16.58
N ARG A 74 -7.60 -9.05 17.39
CA ARG A 74 -8.03 -7.64 17.31
C ARG A 74 -6.86 -6.70 17.59
N LYS A 75 -6.01 -6.99 18.58
CA LYS A 75 -4.81 -6.17 18.85
C LYS A 75 -3.88 -6.14 17.65
N SER A 76 -3.65 -7.28 17.02
CA SER A 76 -2.80 -7.37 15.84
C SER A 76 -3.41 -6.59 14.67
N LEU A 77 -4.72 -6.68 14.44
CA LEU A 77 -5.43 -5.85 13.47
C LEU A 77 -5.27 -4.34 13.75
N GLN A 78 -5.34 -3.93 15.02
CA GLN A 78 -5.14 -2.53 15.40
C GLN A 78 -3.69 -2.08 15.16
N HIS A 79 -2.72 -2.93 15.50
CA HIS A 79 -1.30 -2.68 15.25
C HIS A 79 -1.03 -2.44 13.75
N GLU A 80 -1.44 -3.38 12.91
CA GLU A 80 -1.16 -3.32 11.47
C GLU A 80 -2.00 -2.26 10.75
N ALA A 81 -3.32 -2.25 10.98
CA ALA A 81 -4.24 -1.45 10.18
C ALA A 81 -4.51 -0.04 10.73
N LEU A 82 -4.39 0.17 12.04
CA LEU A 82 -4.58 1.49 12.66
C LEU A 82 -3.26 2.14 13.07
N GLY A 83 -2.24 1.33 13.39
CA GLY A 83 -0.86 1.78 13.58
C GLY A 83 -0.18 2.03 12.24
N HIS A 84 0.34 1.00 11.59
CA HIS A 84 1.16 1.16 10.38
C HIS A 84 0.41 1.77 9.20
N TYR A 85 -0.73 1.21 8.79
CA TYR A 85 -1.53 1.84 7.73
C TYR A 85 -2.00 3.24 8.14
N GLY A 86 -2.33 3.43 9.42
CA GLY A 86 -2.73 4.72 9.97
C GLY A 86 -1.67 5.81 9.77
N THR A 87 -0.38 5.49 9.93
CA THR A 87 0.68 6.47 9.68
C THR A 87 0.77 6.88 8.21
N LEU A 88 0.36 6.03 7.27
CA LEU A 88 0.32 6.35 5.84
C LEU A 88 -0.83 7.31 5.47
N THR A 89 -1.75 7.61 6.40
CA THR A 89 -2.84 8.57 6.18
C THR A 89 -2.46 10.02 6.42
N PHE A 90 -1.27 10.28 6.97
CA PHE A 90 -0.71 11.63 7.13
C PHE A 90 0.00 12.09 5.85
N THR A 91 0.21 13.39 5.70
CA THR A 91 1.20 13.88 4.72
C THR A 91 2.61 13.43 5.14
N GLY A 92 3.55 13.40 4.19
CA GLY A 92 4.94 13.00 4.48
C GLY A 92 5.64 13.85 5.54
N SER A 93 5.33 15.16 5.62
CA SER A 93 5.84 16.06 6.65
C SER A 93 5.20 15.78 8.01
N GLU A 94 3.87 15.61 8.07
CA GLU A 94 3.17 15.32 9.32
C GLU A 94 3.59 13.98 9.92
N LYS A 95 3.75 12.93 9.11
CA LYS A 95 4.28 11.63 9.58
C LYS A 95 5.67 11.83 10.19
N ARG A 96 6.55 12.58 9.53
CA ARG A 96 7.90 12.84 10.03
C ARG A 96 7.89 13.60 11.36
N ASP A 97 7.14 14.70 11.43
CA ASP A 97 7.07 15.53 12.64
C ASP A 97 6.53 14.72 13.82
N LEU A 98 5.50 13.89 13.59
CA LEU A 98 4.95 12.99 14.59
C LEU A 98 6.00 11.97 15.09
N LEU A 99 6.70 11.29 14.18
CA LEU A 99 7.72 10.32 14.57
C LEU A 99 8.89 10.98 15.32
N GLU A 100 9.31 12.19 14.94
CA GLU A 100 10.36 12.93 15.64
C GLU A 100 9.98 13.28 17.08
N VAL A 101 8.73 13.69 17.32
CA VAL A 101 8.29 14.00 18.69
C VAL A 101 8.13 12.73 19.52
N ILE A 102 7.73 11.61 18.91
CA ILE A 102 7.72 10.30 19.58
C ILE A 102 9.14 9.91 20.00
N ILE A 103 10.15 10.04 19.12
CA ILE A 103 11.57 9.81 19.45
C ILE A 103 12.01 10.68 20.63
N THR A 104 11.66 11.97 20.61
CA THR A 104 12.01 12.90 21.69
C THR A 104 11.34 12.50 23.02
N ALA A 105 10.15 11.91 22.94
CA ALA A 105 9.37 11.43 24.08
C ALA A 105 10.00 10.24 24.82
N ARG A 106 11.13 9.70 24.36
CA ARG A 106 11.99 8.81 25.17
C ARG A 106 12.34 9.41 26.54
N GLN A 107 12.39 10.74 26.62
CA GLN A 107 12.64 11.49 27.84
C GLN A 107 11.41 11.55 28.76
N SER A 108 10.21 11.26 28.25
CA SER A 108 8.97 11.28 29.02
C SER A 108 8.87 10.02 29.89
N PRO A 109 8.71 10.14 31.22
CA PRO A 109 8.50 9.01 32.11
C PRO A 109 7.28 8.17 31.73
N SER A 110 6.23 8.78 31.18
CA SER A 110 4.99 8.07 30.85
C SER A 110 5.15 7.09 29.70
N LEU A 111 6.12 7.29 28.80
CA LEU A 111 6.37 6.42 27.63
C LEU A 111 7.54 5.44 27.81
N GLN A 112 8.24 5.46 28.95
CA GLN A 112 9.39 4.58 29.19
C GLN A 112 9.06 3.09 29.01
N GLY A 113 7.89 2.65 29.47
CA GLY A 113 7.46 1.25 29.32
C GLY A 113 7.26 0.83 27.86
N ASP A 114 6.72 1.72 27.03
CA ASP A 114 6.46 1.41 25.61
C ASP A 114 7.78 1.41 24.83
N TRP A 115 8.67 2.37 25.14
CA TRP A 115 10.03 2.40 24.59
C TRP A 115 10.88 1.21 25.00
N ALA A 116 10.79 0.75 26.25
CA ALA A 116 11.54 -0.43 26.71
C ALA A 116 11.15 -1.69 25.92
N THR A 117 9.84 -1.87 25.66
CA THR A 117 9.33 -2.97 24.82
C THR A 117 9.88 -2.87 23.40
N VAL A 118 9.77 -1.70 22.76
CA VAL A 118 10.20 -1.51 21.37
C VAL A 118 11.72 -1.62 21.22
N ASP A 119 12.50 -1.05 22.13
CA ASP A 119 13.96 -1.09 22.04
C ASP A 119 14.51 -2.51 22.16
N LYS A 120 13.88 -3.34 23.01
CA LYS A 120 14.26 -4.74 23.15
C LYS A 120 14.00 -5.50 21.85
N ALA A 121 12.82 -5.34 21.28
CA ALA A 121 12.38 -6.16 20.16
C ALA A 121 12.90 -5.67 18.80
N TYR A 122 13.03 -4.36 18.60
CA TYR A 122 13.56 -3.74 17.38
C TYR A 122 15.04 -3.31 17.54
N ALA A 123 15.83 -4.12 18.25
CA ALA A 123 17.26 -3.89 18.43
C ALA A 123 17.96 -3.78 17.06
N GLY A 124 18.76 -2.74 16.87
CA GLY A 124 19.47 -2.48 15.61
C GLY A 124 18.65 -1.80 14.51
N GLN A 125 17.35 -1.55 14.71
CA GLN A 125 16.53 -0.79 13.77
C GLN A 125 16.68 0.71 13.93
N SER A 126 16.27 1.46 12.90
CA SER A 126 16.29 2.93 12.93
C SER A 126 15.33 3.50 13.97
N GLU A 127 15.68 4.65 14.54
CA GLU A 127 14.83 5.34 15.52
C GLU A 127 13.45 5.73 14.97
N LEU A 128 13.35 6.03 13.67
CA LEU A 128 12.06 6.32 13.02
C LEU A 128 11.17 5.09 12.93
N MET A 129 11.74 3.92 12.66
CA MET A 129 11.01 2.66 12.68
C MET A 129 10.52 2.36 14.09
N LYS A 130 11.40 2.41 15.09
CA LYS A 130 11.02 2.22 16.49
C LYS A 130 9.94 3.21 16.94
N ALA A 131 10.00 4.46 16.52
CA ALA A 131 8.97 5.44 16.85
C ALA A 131 7.61 5.10 16.22
N GLU A 132 7.59 4.52 15.02
CA GLU A 132 6.36 4.01 14.42
C GLU A 132 5.81 2.84 15.23
N GLU A 133 6.66 1.92 15.69
CA GLU A 133 6.26 0.80 16.54
C GLU A 133 5.68 1.25 17.89
N VAL A 134 6.22 2.32 18.49
CA VAL A 134 5.64 2.93 19.69
C VAL A 134 4.23 3.47 19.42
N LEU A 135 3.98 4.01 18.23
CA LEU A 135 2.64 4.42 17.79
C LEU A 135 1.74 3.19 17.59
N CYS A 136 2.23 2.12 16.97
CA CYS A 136 1.47 0.88 16.79
C CYS A 136 1.08 0.22 18.12
N LEU A 137 1.98 0.21 19.13
CA LEU A 137 1.67 -0.24 20.49
C LEU A 137 0.57 0.61 21.17
N ALA A 138 0.44 1.89 20.83
CA ALA A 138 -0.67 2.72 21.28
C ALA A 138 -1.98 2.38 20.54
N ALA A 139 -1.90 1.95 19.27
CA ALA A 139 -3.07 1.52 18.50
C ALA A 139 -3.71 0.24 19.08
N GLU A 140 -2.91 -0.68 19.62
CA GLU A 140 -3.41 -1.88 20.31
C GLU A 140 -4.29 -1.58 21.54
N ARG A 141 -4.26 -0.34 22.05
CA ARG A 141 -5.01 0.09 23.23
C ARG A 141 -6.34 0.77 22.88
N ILE A 142 -6.64 0.92 21.59
CA ILE A 142 -7.90 1.52 21.15
C ILE A 142 -9.05 0.64 21.64
N ASP A 143 -9.85 1.18 22.54
CA ASP A 143 -11.05 0.53 23.05
C ASP A 143 -12.23 1.52 22.94
N GLY A 144 -12.91 1.46 21.80
CA GLY A 144 -14.08 2.29 21.50
C GLY A 144 -13.81 3.59 20.73
N PRO A 145 -14.78 4.53 20.75
CA PRO A 145 -14.70 5.79 20.02
C PRO A 145 -13.83 6.83 20.74
N LEU A 146 -13.31 7.78 19.97
CA LEU A 146 -12.55 8.94 20.48
C LEU A 146 -13.37 9.70 21.52
N ASN A 147 -12.77 9.95 22.70
CA ASN A 147 -13.41 10.66 23.81
C ASN A 147 -13.11 12.18 23.84
N LYS A 148 -12.15 12.67 23.05
CA LYS A 148 -11.80 14.10 22.91
C LYS A 148 -12.54 14.75 21.75
N THR A 149 -12.80 16.05 21.85
CA THR A 149 -13.37 16.83 20.73
C THR A 149 -12.31 17.15 19.67
N ALA A 150 -12.75 17.50 18.46
CA ALA A 150 -11.84 17.91 17.37
C ALA A 150 -10.91 19.06 17.78
N ASP A 151 -11.43 20.07 18.50
CA ASP A 151 -10.62 21.20 18.99
C ASP A 151 -9.56 20.76 20.01
N GLN A 152 -9.87 19.77 20.86
CA GLN A 152 -8.90 19.24 21.82
C GLN A 152 -7.78 18.47 21.10
N VAL A 153 -8.14 17.67 20.09
CA VAL A 153 -7.18 16.95 19.25
C VAL A 153 -6.27 17.93 18.50
N GLU A 154 -6.83 18.96 17.85
CA GLU A 154 -6.03 19.94 17.10
C GLU A 154 -5.09 20.73 18.03
N ARG A 155 -5.53 21.07 19.25
CA ARG A 155 -4.64 21.71 20.24
C ARG A 155 -3.49 20.82 20.63
N ILE A 156 -3.74 19.54 20.94
CA ILE A 156 -2.68 18.57 21.27
C ILE A 156 -1.72 18.42 20.08
N TRP A 157 -2.24 18.24 18.87
CA TRP A 157 -1.44 18.14 17.66
C TRP A 157 -0.59 19.40 17.44
N SER A 158 -1.19 20.58 17.58
CA SER A 158 -0.51 21.86 17.43
C SER A 158 0.61 22.04 18.47
N ASP A 159 0.30 21.83 19.75
CA ASP A 159 1.25 22.08 20.85
C ASP A 159 2.40 21.09 20.84
N VAL A 160 2.11 19.80 20.61
CA VAL A 160 3.11 18.73 20.72
C VAL A 160 3.83 18.48 19.41
N VAL A 161 3.09 18.34 18.30
CA VAL A 161 3.66 17.90 17.01
C VAL A 161 4.14 19.09 16.19
N LYS A 162 3.30 20.10 15.94
CA LYS A 162 3.64 21.24 15.07
C LYS A 162 4.61 22.20 15.75
N ASN A 163 4.29 22.65 16.97
CA ASN A 163 5.02 23.71 17.66
C ASN A 163 6.11 23.16 18.60
N LYS A 164 6.05 21.87 18.94
CA LYS A 164 7.00 21.20 19.86
C LYS A 164 7.15 21.98 21.19
N ALA A 165 6.05 22.59 21.66
CA ALA A 165 6.01 23.51 22.80
C ALA A 165 6.19 22.80 24.14
N ARG A 166 5.91 21.49 24.19
CA ARG A 166 6.16 20.60 25.32
C ARG A 166 6.39 19.18 24.83
N LEU A 167 6.93 18.33 25.70
CA LEU A 167 7.12 16.91 25.41
C LEU A 167 5.77 16.18 25.22
N LEU A 168 5.79 15.19 24.33
CA LEU A 168 4.70 14.24 24.12
C LEU A 168 4.60 13.30 25.34
N GLU A 169 3.41 13.19 25.91
CA GLU A 169 3.09 12.22 26.97
C GLU A 169 2.24 11.07 26.41
N ARG A 170 2.14 9.96 27.16
CA ARG A 170 1.34 8.77 26.75
C ARG A 170 -0.11 9.11 26.41
N GLU A 171 -0.77 9.99 27.17
CA GLU A 171 -2.16 10.41 26.89
C GLU A 171 -2.29 11.19 25.57
N ASP A 172 -1.28 12.00 25.22
CA ASP A 172 -1.26 12.73 23.95
C ASP A 172 -1.12 11.75 22.78
N LEU A 173 -0.21 10.78 22.89
CA LEU A 173 -0.02 9.75 21.87
C LEU A 173 -1.30 8.94 21.68
N GLN A 174 -1.94 8.52 22.78
CA GLN A 174 -3.23 7.81 22.71
C GLN A 174 -4.30 8.66 22.02
N THR A 175 -4.39 9.96 22.36
CA THR A 175 -5.36 10.87 21.73
C THR A 175 -5.12 11.01 20.22
N ILE A 176 -3.86 11.11 19.79
CA ILE A 176 -3.51 11.19 18.37
C ILE A 176 -3.91 9.91 17.64
N VAL A 177 -3.61 8.75 18.23
CA VAL A 177 -3.92 7.43 17.67
C VAL A 177 -5.44 7.19 17.61
N ASP A 178 -6.17 7.54 18.67
CA ASP A 178 -7.63 7.49 18.70
C ASP A 178 -8.24 8.38 17.62
N ALA A 179 -7.66 9.56 17.36
CA ALA A 179 -8.10 10.46 16.30
C ALA A 179 -7.79 9.92 14.89
N VAL A 180 -6.69 9.18 14.71
CA VAL A 180 -6.40 8.43 13.48
C VAL A 180 -7.47 7.36 13.27
N ALA A 181 -7.71 6.51 14.27
CA ALA A 181 -8.69 5.44 14.23
C ALA A 181 -10.11 5.98 14.00
N ASP A 182 -10.50 7.06 14.65
CA ASP A 182 -11.78 7.74 14.44
C ASP A 182 -11.91 8.32 13.02
N GLY A 183 -10.83 8.87 12.47
CA GLY A 183 -10.80 9.31 11.07
C GLY A 183 -10.99 8.15 10.09
N ILE A 184 -10.36 6.99 10.34
CA ILE A 184 -10.53 5.78 9.52
C ILE A 184 -11.96 5.22 9.69
N ARG A 185 -12.47 5.18 10.93
CA ARG A 185 -13.85 4.78 11.28
C ARG A 185 -14.91 5.60 10.54
N ARG A 186 -14.69 6.92 10.41
CA ARG A 186 -15.60 7.79 9.65
C ARG A 186 -15.37 7.79 8.14
N GLY A 187 -14.30 7.12 7.67
CA GLY A 187 -13.87 7.17 6.27
C GLY A 187 -13.38 8.57 5.83
N THR A 188 -12.94 9.40 6.78
CA THR A 188 -12.41 10.75 6.51
C THR A 188 -10.90 10.78 6.33
N ARG A 189 -10.21 9.70 6.68
CA ARG A 189 -8.77 9.49 6.42
C ARG A 189 -8.60 8.49 5.29
N GLU A 190 -7.76 8.84 4.32
CA GLU A 190 -7.34 7.99 3.22
C GLU A 190 -5.81 7.96 3.20
N GLN A 191 -5.22 6.87 2.69
CA GLN A 191 -3.79 6.77 2.48
C GLN A 191 -3.28 7.92 1.60
N GLN A 192 -2.26 8.62 2.06
CA GLN A 192 -1.58 9.71 1.35
C GLN A 192 -0.14 9.34 0.97
N ILE A 193 0.49 8.41 1.70
CA ILE A 193 1.84 7.93 1.45
C ILE A 193 1.77 6.54 0.80
N PHE A 194 2.41 6.37 -0.35
CA PHE A 194 2.46 5.10 -1.10
C PHE A 194 3.91 4.64 -1.25
N PRO A 195 4.41 3.78 -0.33
CA PRO A 195 5.80 3.30 -0.37
C PRO A 195 6.12 2.51 -1.65
N ILE A 196 7.34 2.67 -2.14
CA ILE A 196 7.82 2.03 -3.39
C ILE A 196 8.17 0.55 -3.14
N ASP A 197 8.60 0.24 -1.93
CA ASP A 197 8.84 -1.11 -1.41
C ASP A 197 8.56 -1.20 0.09
N ASP A 198 8.44 -2.42 0.60
CA ASP A 198 8.05 -2.71 1.99
C ASP A 198 9.09 -2.30 3.05
N ARG A 199 10.25 -1.76 2.61
CA ARG A 199 11.32 -1.23 3.47
C ARG A 199 11.54 0.27 3.30
N SER A 200 10.98 0.88 2.25
CA SER A 200 11.30 2.25 1.80
C SER A 200 10.74 3.34 2.70
N GLN A 201 9.77 3.01 3.57
CA GLN A 201 9.08 4.00 4.40
C GLN A 201 9.98 4.75 5.41
N PHE A 202 11.21 4.26 5.66
CA PHE A 202 12.18 4.91 6.55
C PHE A 202 13.51 5.29 5.88
N ARG A 203 13.64 5.19 4.55
CA ARG A 203 14.90 5.51 3.88
C ARG A 203 15.23 6.99 4.01
N ARG A 204 16.39 7.30 4.59
CA ARG A 204 17.07 8.59 4.41
C ARG A 204 17.62 8.66 2.98
N PRO A 205 17.64 9.83 2.31
CA PRO A 205 18.44 9.98 1.10
C PRO A 205 19.92 9.71 1.46
N GLY A 206 20.50 8.62 0.95
CA GLY A 206 21.96 8.45 0.89
C GLY A 206 22.65 7.40 1.78
N LEU A 207 22.05 6.26 2.12
CA LEU A 207 22.82 5.14 2.71
C LEU A 207 22.57 3.82 1.98
N THR A 208 23.64 3.24 1.46
CA THR A 208 23.73 1.92 0.80
C THR A 208 23.89 0.79 1.82
N GLU A 209 23.34 -0.38 1.49
CA GLU A 209 23.26 -1.59 2.31
C GLU A 209 24.63 -2.21 2.68
N GLY A 210 24.68 -2.84 3.86
CA GLY A 210 25.67 -3.86 4.18
C GLY A 210 25.89 -4.07 5.68
N GLN A 211 25.29 -5.12 6.26
CA GLN A 211 25.97 -6.22 7.01
C GLN A 211 25.00 -7.09 7.87
N PRO A 212 25.27 -8.41 8.05
CA PRO A 212 24.35 -9.36 8.68
C PRO A 212 24.63 -9.73 10.17
N ARG A 213 23.66 -10.48 10.72
CA ARG A 213 23.27 -10.90 12.11
C ARG A 213 24.32 -11.48 13.10
N ALA A 214 23.97 -11.47 14.40
CA ALA A 214 24.14 -12.58 15.37
C ALA A 214 23.15 -12.46 16.57
N GLY A 215 22.57 -13.58 17.06
CA GLY A 215 21.42 -13.61 18.01
C GLY A 215 21.65 -14.23 19.40
N GLN A 216 20.57 -14.52 20.15
CA GLN A 216 20.42 -15.59 21.17
C GLN A 216 19.00 -15.59 21.77
N ALA A 217 18.48 -16.79 22.08
CA ALA A 217 17.16 -17.05 22.65
C ALA A 217 17.18 -17.08 24.19
N ASP A 218 16.10 -16.60 24.83
CA ASP A 218 15.66 -17.06 26.17
C ASP A 218 14.15 -16.84 26.38
N ASP A 219 13.58 -17.72 27.19
CA ASP A 219 12.19 -17.96 27.58
C ASP A 219 11.65 -16.90 28.56
N GLY A 220 10.47 -16.31 28.24
CA GLY A 220 9.59 -15.75 29.27
C GLY A 220 8.74 -14.54 28.84
N GLY A 221 7.43 -14.74 28.71
CA GLY A 221 6.45 -13.68 29.00
C GLY A 221 5.93 -12.84 27.82
N LEU A 222 4.90 -13.37 27.17
CA LEU A 222 3.65 -12.74 26.68
C LEU A 222 3.56 -11.34 26.04
N THR A 223 4.64 -10.61 25.79
CA THR A 223 4.58 -9.28 25.16
C THR A 223 5.71 -9.01 24.16
N GLU A 224 6.58 -10.00 23.93
CA GLU A 224 7.81 -9.84 23.12
C GLU A 224 7.70 -10.34 21.66
N ALA A 225 6.62 -11.04 21.31
CA ALA A 225 6.50 -11.71 20.01
C ALA A 225 6.11 -10.78 18.84
N ALA A 226 5.35 -9.70 19.09
CA ALA A 226 4.83 -8.85 18.02
C ALA A 226 5.87 -7.93 17.37
N ALA A 227 7.08 -7.83 17.93
CA ALA A 227 8.00 -6.75 17.62
C ALA A 227 9.30 -7.19 16.89
N LEU A 228 9.40 -8.48 16.55
CA LEU A 228 10.33 -9.00 15.52
C LEU A 228 9.61 -9.34 14.21
N ASP A 229 8.32 -9.09 14.20
CA ASP A 229 7.29 -9.68 13.37
C ASP A 229 7.26 -9.06 11.98
N GLN A 230 7.14 -7.73 11.94
CA GLN A 230 7.01 -6.95 10.72
C GLN A 230 8.26 -6.98 9.82
N VAL A 231 9.45 -6.84 10.40
CA VAL A 231 10.71 -6.80 9.62
C VAL A 231 11.09 -8.18 9.11
N ALA A 232 10.92 -9.22 9.94
CA ALA A 232 11.12 -10.59 9.51
C ALA A 232 10.11 -10.97 8.43
N ALA A 233 8.82 -10.65 8.62
CA ALA A 233 7.78 -10.87 7.64
C ALA A 233 8.03 -10.11 6.33
N ASN A 234 8.43 -8.83 6.35
CA ASN A 234 8.73 -8.09 5.12
C ASN A 234 9.94 -8.67 4.38
N ALA A 235 10.97 -9.08 5.12
CA ALA A 235 12.13 -9.74 4.52
C ALA A 235 11.76 -11.09 3.91
N LEU A 236 10.97 -11.89 4.62
CA LEU A 236 10.52 -13.19 4.17
C LEU A 236 9.49 -13.10 3.04
N ALA A 237 8.62 -12.09 3.03
CA ALA A 237 7.71 -11.80 1.92
C ALA A 237 8.50 -11.42 0.65
N THR A 238 9.53 -10.58 0.80
CA THR A 238 10.44 -10.24 -0.31
C THR A 238 11.18 -11.47 -0.82
N GLU A 239 11.65 -12.35 0.08
CA GLU A 239 12.32 -13.60 -0.29
C GLU A 239 11.35 -14.61 -0.92
N ALA A 240 10.14 -14.76 -0.40
CA ALA A 240 9.10 -15.62 -0.95
C ALA A 240 8.69 -15.16 -2.36
N GLU A 241 8.56 -13.85 -2.59
CA GLU A 241 8.36 -13.27 -3.93
C GLU A 241 9.55 -13.58 -4.85
N GLY A 242 10.78 -13.47 -4.35
CA GLY A 242 11.97 -13.88 -5.08
C GLY A 242 11.94 -15.36 -5.45
N GLN A 243 11.51 -16.23 -4.54
CA GLN A 243 11.42 -17.67 -4.76
C GLN A 243 10.26 -18.10 -5.66
N GLU A 244 9.10 -17.42 -5.58
CA GLU A 244 7.99 -17.62 -6.52
C GLU A 244 8.37 -17.16 -7.92
N ARG A 245 9.11 -16.04 -8.04
CA ARG A 245 9.70 -15.60 -9.31
C ARG A 245 10.75 -16.58 -9.82
N ASP A 246 11.61 -17.10 -8.96
CA ASP A 246 12.63 -18.08 -9.32
C ASP A 246 12.01 -19.43 -9.71
N GLN A 247 10.92 -19.87 -9.06
CA GLN A 247 10.17 -21.07 -9.42
C GLN A 247 9.35 -20.87 -10.70
N ALA A 248 8.75 -19.70 -10.91
CA ALA A 248 8.13 -19.33 -12.18
C ALA A 248 9.18 -19.30 -13.31
N ALA A 249 10.37 -18.77 -13.04
CA ALA A 249 11.49 -18.77 -13.96
C ALA A 249 12.11 -20.18 -14.17
N GLU A 250 12.04 -21.08 -13.19
CA GLU A 250 12.52 -22.47 -13.34
C GLU A 250 11.55 -23.35 -14.14
N VAL A 251 10.25 -23.06 -14.10
CA VAL A 251 9.26 -23.61 -15.03
C VAL A 251 9.44 -23.04 -16.45
N ASP A 252 9.94 -21.81 -16.58
CA ASP A 252 10.18 -21.14 -17.87
C ASP A 252 11.60 -21.39 -18.44
N ARG A 253 12.52 -21.99 -17.68
CA ARG A 253 13.89 -22.32 -18.16
C ARG A 253 13.96 -23.43 -19.21
N ASP A 254 12.86 -24.13 -19.47
CA ASP A 254 12.75 -25.08 -20.60
C ASP A 254 12.25 -24.40 -21.89
N ALA A 255 11.92 -23.11 -21.84
CA ALA A 255 11.62 -22.28 -23.00
C ALA A 255 12.59 -21.10 -23.06
N GLY A 256 13.51 -21.10 -24.02
CA GLY A 256 14.34 -19.92 -24.29
C GLY A 256 13.46 -18.67 -24.40
N HIS A 257 13.78 -17.64 -23.61
CA HIS A 257 12.97 -16.42 -23.48
C HIS A 257 12.75 -15.81 -24.86
N SER A 258 11.51 -15.91 -25.33
CA SER A 258 11.04 -15.40 -26.60
C SER A 258 10.16 -14.17 -26.34
N PRO A 259 9.88 -13.32 -27.36
CA PRO A 259 9.02 -12.14 -27.23
C PRO A 259 7.67 -12.38 -26.52
N SER A 260 7.20 -13.64 -26.46
CA SER A 260 6.00 -14.02 -25.74
C SER A 260 6.10 -13.88 -24.22
N THR A 261 7.29 -13.93 -23.62
CA THR A 261 7.47 -13.82 -22.16
C THR A 261 7.21 -12.39 -21.67
N TYR A 262 7.82 -11.39 -22.31
CA TYR A 262 7.54 -9.98 -22.04
C TYR A 262 6.07 -9.62 -22.34
N GLU A 263 5.50 -10.16 -23.42
CA GLU A 263 4.09 -9.94 -23.78
C GLU A 263 3.12 -10.55 -22.74
N ALA A 264 3.40 -11.76 -22.24
CA ALA A 264 2.60 -12.42 -21.19
C ALA A 264 2.69 -11.70 -19.83
N GLU A 265 3.89 -11.25 -19.45
CA GLU A 265 4.10 -10.43 -18.24
C GLU A 265 3.37 -9.08 -18.36
N LEU A 266 3.43 -8.45 -19.54
CA LEU A 266 2.70 -7.21 -19.79
C LEU A 266 1.18 -7.42 -19.67
N GLU A 267 0.64 -8.50 -20.23
CA GLU A 267 -0.78 -8.85 -20.13
C GLU A 267 -1.21 -9.00 -18.66
N THR A 268 -0.42 -9.70 -17.85
CA THR A 268 -0.65 -9.84 -16.41
C THR A 268 -0.69 -8.48 -15.70
N HIS A 269 0.25 -7.59 -16.01
CA HIS A 269 0.27 -6.25 -15.44
C HIS A 269 -0.91 -5.37 -15.91
N VAL A 270 -1.35 -5.52 -17.15
CA VAL A 270 -2.52 -4.82 -17.70
C VAL A 270 -3.79 -5.31 -17.00
N GLU A 271 -3.99 -6.61 -16.85
CA GLU A 271 -5.12 -7.19 -16.12
C GLU A 271 -5.14 -6.74 -14.65
N ALA A 272 -4.00 -6.77 -13.98
CA ALA A 272 -3.90 -6.28 -12.59
C ALA A 272 -4.26 -4.79 -12.48
N LYS A 273 -3.88 -3.98 -13.46
CA LYS A 273 -4.24 -2.55 -13.53
C LYS A 273 -5.72 -2.34 -13.83
N GLN A 274 -6.31 -3.16 -14.69
CA GLN A 274 -7.73 -3.14 -15.01
C GLN A 274 -8.58 -3.48 -13.77
N GLN A 275 -8.26 -4.57 -13.08
CA GLN A 275 -8.93 -4.94 -11.83
C GLN A 275 -8.75 -3.86 -10.75
N GLN A 276 -7.57 -3.23 -10.67
CA GLN A 276 -7.33 -2.13 -9.73
C GLN A 276 -8.25 -0.93 -10.02
N VAL A 277 -8.42 -0.57 -11.29
CA VAL A 277 -9.31 0.52 -11.72
C VAL A 277 -10.76 0.18 -11.39
N GLU A 278 -11.24 -1.01 -11.73
CA GLU A 278 -12.62 -1.44 -11.47
C GLU A 278 -12.95 -1.43 -9.96
N ARG A 279 -12.03 -1.91 -9.11
CA ARG A 279 -12.20 -1.82 -7.65
C ARG A 279 -12.29 -0.37 -7.16
N ILE A 280 -11.51 0.54 -7.73
CA ILE A 280 -11.54 1.96 -7.37
C ILE A 280 -12.84 2.62 -7.86
N GLU A 281 -13.33 2.29 -9.06
CA GLU A 281 -14.60 2.78 -9.61
C GLU A 281 -15.77 2.37 -8.71
N SER A 282 -15.95 1.07 -8.45
CA SER A 282 -17.05 0.57 -7.60
C SER A 282 -17.02 1.17 -6.19
N ARG A 283 -15.82 1.42 -5.65
CA ARG A 283 -15.65 2.07 -4.36
C ARG A 283 -16.04 3.55 -4.40
N LEU A 284 -15.63 4.29 -5.44
CA LEU A 284 -15.99 5.69 -5.61
C LEU A 284 -17.50 5.86 -5.82
N GLU A 285 -18.14 4.97 -6.58
CA GLU A 285 -19.59 4.91 -6.75
C GLU A 285 -20.30 4.69 -5.41
N THR A 286 -19.85 3.71 -4.62
CA THR A 286 -20.39 3.46 -3.27
C THR A 286 -20.23 4.68 -2.35
N LEU A 287 -19.08 5.36 -2.39
CA LEU A 287 -18.84 6.56 -1.59
C LEU A 287 -19.70 7.75 -2.05
N ILE A 288 -19.95 7.87 -3.35
CA ILE A 288 -20.88 8.86 -3.92
C ILE A 288 -22.29 8.60 -3.40
N GLU A 289 -22.80 7.38 -3.53
CA GLU A 289 -24.14 7.00 -3.04
C GLU A 289 -24.30 7.29 -1.54
N GLN A 290 -23.31 6.91 -0.72
CA GLN A 290 -23.33 7.19 0.72
C GLN A 290 -23.32 8.69 1.02
N GLN A 291 -22.54 9.47 0.26
CA GLN A 291 -22.46 10.91 0.44
C GLN A 291 -23.74 11.62 0.01
N GLU A 292 -24.40 11.16 -1.05
CA GLU A 292 -25.72 11.63 -1.48
C GLU A 292 -26.80 11.34 -0.44
N ALA A 293 -26.81 10.13 0.13
CA ALA A 293 -27.73 9.78 1.22
C ALA A 293 -27.54 10.68 2.45
N ARG A 294 -26.29 10.99 2.83
CA ARG A 294 -25.96 11.92 3.93
C ARG A 294 -26.41 13.35 3.62
N LEU A 295 -26.26 13.79 2.38
CA LEU A 295 -26.69 15.11 1.94
C LEU A 295 -28.22 15.24 2.03
N LEU A 296 -28.95 14.20 1.58
CA LEU A 296 -30.41 14.13 1.67
C LEU A 296 -30.88 14.13 3.13
N GLN A 297 -30.25 13.33 3.99
CA GLN A 297 -30.58 13.28 5.42
C GLN A 297 -30.34 14.64 6.09
N THR A 298 -29.24 15.31 5.76
CA THR A 298 -28.93 16.65 6.30
C THR A 298 -29.91 17.69 5.77
N GLN A 299 -30.42 17.52 4.54
CA GLN A 299 -31.45 18.36 3.95
C GLN A 299 -32.82 18.18 4.64
N GLN A 300 -33.19 16.94 4.97
CA GLN A 300 -34.41 16.63 5.73
C GLN A 300 -34.36 17.21 7.14
N ASN A 301 -33.18 17.20 7.78
CA ASN A 301 -32.97 17.75 9.13
C ASN A 301 -32.65 19.26 9.13
N LYS A 302 -33.30 20.03 8.25
CA LYS A 302 -33.08 21.47 8.13
C LYS A 302 -33.58 22.21 9.39
N PRO A 303 -32.75 23.07 10.01
CA PRO A 303 -33.16 23.84 11.17
C PRO A 303 -34.31 24.80 10.83
N GLY A 304 -35.36 24.79 11.67
CA GLY A 304 -36.57 25.58 11.48
C GLY A 304 -36.39 27.09 11.71
N ALA A 305 -37.42 27.90 11.44
CA ALA A 305 -37.36 29.36 11.49
C ALA A 305 -36.99 29.93 12.89
N PHE A 306 -37.27 29.19 13.96
CA PHE A 306 -36.97 29.57 15.35
C PHE A 306 -35.61 29.08 15.86
N SER A 307 -34.79 28.47 15.01
CA SER A 307 -33.45 28.01 15.38
C SER A 307 -32.47 29.18 15.54
N LEU A 308 -31.53 29.01 16.47
CA LEU A 308 -30.47 29.97 16.74
C LEU A 308 -29.65 30.27 15.46
N PRO A 309 -29.19 31.52 15.25
CA PRO A 309 -28.42 31.88 14.06
C PRO A 309 -27.17 31.03 13.86
N SER A 310 -26.48 30.67 14.94
CA SER A 310 -25.29 29.80 14.90
C SER A 310 -25.60 28.38 14.39
N THR A 311 -26.73 27.80 14.81
CA THR A 311 -27.20 26.48 14.33
C THR A 311 -27.52 26.50 12.84
N ARG A 312 -28.09 27.61 12.33
CA ARG A 312 -28.35 27.79 10.90
C ARG A 312 -27.07 27.98 10.10
N SER A 313 -26.08 28.69 10.64
CA SER A 313 -24.76 28.82 10.02
C SER A 313 -24.07 27.46 9.94
N ALA A 314 -23.93 26.76 11.07
CA ALA A 314 -23.28 25.45 11.11
C ALA A 314 -23.97 24.41 10.20
N TRP A 315 -25.30 24.45 10.06
CA TRP A 315 -26.01 23.60 9.11
C TRP A 315 -25.72 23.97 7.65
N ARG A 316 -25.58 25.26 7.32
CA ARG A 316 -25.19 25.73 5.98
C ARG A 316 -23.77 25.32 5.65
N ASP A 317 -22.85 25.52 6.58
CA ASP A 317 -21.43 25.14 6.44
C ASP A 317 -21.34 23.62 6.21
N LYS A 318 -22.06 22.82 7.01
CA LYS A 318 -22.16 21.36 6.82
C LYS A 318 -22.72 20.96 5.46
N GLN A 319 -23.71 21.69 4.94
CA GLN A 319 -24.26 21.46 3.59
C GLN A 319 -23.24 21.79 2.50
N GLU A 320 -22.48 22.87 2.66
CA GLU A 320 -21.43 23.28 1.72
C GLU A 320 -20.29 22.26 1.69
N ASP A 321 -19.81 21.84 2.87
CA ASP A 321 -18.77 20.80 3.00
C ASP A 321 -19.20 19.47 2.37
N GLN A 322 -20.45 19.04 2.62
CA GLN A 322 -20.98 17.80 2.05
C GLN A 322 -21.07 17.85 0.53
N ARG A 323 -21.43 19.00 -0.05
CA ARG A 323 -21.47 19.22 -1.51
C ARG A 323 -20.07 19.27 -2.11
N ALA A 324 -19.13 19.96 -1.48
CA ALA A 324 -17.73 20.01 -1.91
C ALA A 324 -17.10 18.61 -1.91
N ARG A 325 -17.39 17.79 -0.88
CA ARG A 325 -16.96 16.38 -0.83
C ARG A 325 -17.56 15.57 -1.98
N LEU A 326 -18.85 15.72 -2.26
CA LEU A 326 -19.52 15.04 -3.36
C LEU A 326 -18.93 15.42 -4.73
N GLN A 327 -18.63 16.71 -4.95
CA GLN A 327 -17.95 17.17 -6.17
C GLN A 327 -16.55 16.58 -6.31
N THR A 328 -15.81 16.48 -5.21
CA THR A 328 -14.48 15.88 -5.20
C THR A 328 -14.52 14.40 -5.56
N LEU A 329 -15.51 13.65 -5.05
CA LEU A 329 -15.70 12.23 -5.35
C LEU A 329 -16.04 12.03 -6.84
N HIS A 330 -16.97 12.80 -7.40
CA HIS A 330 -17.26 12.78 -8.84
C HIS A 330 -16.03 13.10 -9.68
N ALA A 331 -15.30 14.18 -9.36
CA ALA A 331 -14.08 14.54 -10.09
C ALA A 331 -12.95 13.50 -9.98
N ARG A 332 -12.99 12.63 -8.95
CA ARG A 332 -12.08 11.48 -8.84
C ARG A 332 -12.57 10.31 -9.69
N LEU A 333 -13.86 10.01 -9.67
CA LEU A 333 -14.46 8.97 -10.51
C LEU A 333 -14.22 9.28 -12.00
N ASP A 334 -14.48 10.52 -12.43
CA ASP A 334 -14.21 10.98 -13.79
C ASP A 334 -12.74 10.78 -14.18
N ARG A 335 -11.81 11.06 -13.25
CA ARG A 335 -10.38 10.86 -13.50
C ARG A 335 -10.03 9.38 -13.67
N VAL A 336 -10.60 8.49 -12.84
CA VAL A 336 -10.38 7.05 -12.92
C VAL A 336 -10.97 6.48 -14.21
N GLN A 337 -12.20 6.85 -14.54
CA GLN A 337 -12.85 6.48 -15.82
C GLN A 337 -12.04 6.99 -17.02
N SER A 338 -11.50 8.22 -16.95
CA SER A 338 -10.63 8.76 -17.99
C SER A 338 -9.28 8.03 -18.14
N LEU A 339 -8.84 7.29 -17.12
CA LEU A 339 -7.64 6.44 -17.19
C LEU A 339 -7.96 5.08 -17.81
N LYS A 340 -9.17 4.55 -17.56
CA LYS A 340 -9.71 3.33 -18.16
C LYS A 340 -9.95 3.49 -19.66
N GLU A 341 -10.57 4.60 -20.05
CA GLU A 341 -11.04 4.84 -21.42
C GLU A 341 -10.09 5.74 -22.24
N GLY A 342 -9.13 6.39 -21.57
CA GLY A 342 -8.28 7.39 -22.20
C GLY A 342 -7.16 6.82 -23.05
N MET A 343 -6.91 7.45 -24.19
CA MET A 343 -5.76 7.17 -25.07
C MET A 343 -4.61 8.14 -24.81
N SER A 344 -3.38 7.64 -24.86
CA SER A 344 -2.14 8.40 -24.95
C SER A 344 -1.63 8.43 -26.40
N THR A 345 -0.54 9.15 -26.65
CA THR A 345 0.18 9.13 -27.94
C THR A 345 0.71 7.74 -28.32
N HIS A 346 0.85 6.83 -27.34
CA HIS A 346 1.50 5.53 -27.50
C HIS A 346 0.57 4.32 -27.26
N GLY A 347 -0.72 4.54 -26.98
CA GLY A 347 -1.71 3.48 -26.71
C GLY A 347 -2.67 3.84 -25.57
N PRO A 348 -3.54 2.92 -25.13
CA PRO A 348 -4.39 3.10 -23.95
C PRO A 348 -3.56 3.54 -22.72
N LYS A 349 -4.04 4.53 -21.97
CA LYS A 349 -3.31 5.09 -20.82
C LYS A 349 -3.03 4.02 -19.75
N LEU A 350 -3.94 3.06 -19.59
CA LEU A 350 -3.79 1.98 -18.62
C LEU A 350 -2.65 1.03 -19.00
N GLU A 351 -2.56 0.67 -20.27
CA GLU A 351 -1.44 -0.15 -20.79
C GLU A 351 -0.11 0.59 -20.68
N GLU A 352 -0.10 1.91 -20.87
CA GLU A 352 1.10 2.71 -20.67
C GLU A 352 1.56 2.69 -19.20
N LEU A 353 0.62 2.76 -18.25
CA LEU A 353 0.92 2.64 -16.83
C LEU A 353 1.39 1.22 -16.46
N ALA A 354 0.78 0.18 -17.02
CA ALA A 354 1.21 -1.21 -16.85
C ALA A 354 2.62 -1.41 -17.41
N THR A 355 2.89 -0.91 -18.60
CA THR A 355 4.19 -0.95 -19.27
C THR A 355 5.28 -0.25 -18.46
N ARG A 356 5.01 0.97 -17.96
CA ARG A 356 5.96 1.69 -17.11
C ARG A 356 6.25 0.92 -15.82
N LYS A 357 5.24 0.27 -15.23
CA LYS A 357 5.40 -0.54 -14.04
C LYS A 357 6.25 -1.78 -14.31
N LEU A 358 5.94 -2.54 -15.37
CA LEU A 358 6.71 -3.70 -15.79
C LEU A 358 8.18 -3.33 -16.03
N ARG A 359 8.44 -2.25 -16.76
CA ARG A 359 9.81 -1.77 -17.03
C ARG A 359 10.57 -1.35 -15.77
N ALA A 360 9.87 -0.82 -14.76
CA ALA A 360 10.48 -0.45 -13.49
C ALA A 360 10.75 -1.66 -12.58
N GLU A 361 9.90 -2.69 -12.63
CA GLU A 361 10.03 -3.90 -11.81
C GLU A 361 10.98 -4.92 -12.45
N ASN A 362 11.02 -5.01 -13.79
CA ASN A 362 11.82 -5.95 -14.57
C ASN A 362 12.62 -5.22 -15.68
N PRO A 363 13.67 -4.44 -15.33
CA PRO A 363 14.42 -3.66 -16.31
C PRO A 363 15.23 -4.51 -17.30
N GLU A 364 15.68 -5.70 -16.89
CA GLU A 364 16.43 -6.63 -17.76
C GLU A 364 15.53 -7.22 -18.85
N LEU A 365 14.36 -7.74 -18.48
CA LEU A 365 13.35 -8.23 -19.42
C LEU A 365 12.92 -7.16 -20.43
N ALA A 366 12.82 -5.90 -19.97
CA ALA A 366 12.53 -4.77 -20.83
C ALA A 366 13.68 -4.47 -21.83
N ALA A 367 14.93 -4.55 -21.39
CA ALA A 367 16.09 -4.34 -22.23
C ALA A 367 16.22 -5.45 -23.31
N GLU A 368 15.97 -6.70 -22.93
CA GLU A 368 15.95 -7.84 -23.86
C GLU A 368 14.85 -7.71 -24.91
N TRP A 369 13.64 -7.30 -24.49
CA TRP A 369 12.55 -7.02 -25.43
C TRP A 369 12.90 -5.86 -26.37
N ASP A 370 13.47 -4.76 -25.85
CA ASP A 370 13.90 -3.62 -26.65
C ASP A 370 14.97 -4.03 -27.70
N GLU A 371 15.90 -4.91 -27.31
CA GLU A 371 16.93 -5.47 -28.19
C GLU A 371 16.32 -6.39 -29.26
N ALA A 372 15.45 -7.32 -28.89
CA ALA A 372 14.75 -8.19 -29.83
C ALA A 372 13.94 -7.40 -30.86
N GLN A 373 13.24 -6.34 -30.41
CA GLN A 373 12.51 -5.42 -31.28
C GLN A 373 13.45 -4.63 -32.20
N ALA A 374 14.62 -4.21 -31.71
CA ALA A 374 15.62 -3.53 -32.53
C ALA A 374 16.21 -4.45 -33.61
N GLN A 375 16.49 -5.71 -33.28
CA GLN A 375 16.95 -6.72 -34.23
C GLN A 375 15.89 -7.01 -35.30
N ALA A 376 14.63 -7.23 -34.91
CA ALA A 376 13.53 -7.44 -35.84
C ALA A 376 13.35 -6.27 -36.82
N ARG A 377 13.47 -5.01 -36.34
CA ARG A 377 13.43 -3.82 -37.21
C ARG A 377 14.60 -3.79 -38.19
N ARG A 378 15.81 -4.12 -37.76
CA ARG A 378 17.00 -4.19 -38.63
C ARG A 378 16.80 -5.21 -39.75
N GLU A 379 16.36 -6.43 -39.41
CA GLU A 379 16.06 -7.46 -40.39
C GLU A 379 14.96 -7.04 -41.37
N GLN A 380 13.91 -6.36 -40.89
CA GLN A 380 12.82 -5.89 -41.75
C GLN A 380 13.30 -4.82 -42.73
N ILE A 381 14.19 -3.93 -42.30
CA ILE A 381 14.83 -2.93 -43.16
C ILE A 381 15.71 -3.63 -44.20
N GLU A 382 16.52 -4.60 -43.81
CA GLU A 382 17.36 -5.38 -44.72
C GLU A 382 16.53 -6.14 -45.76
N LYS A 383 15.46 -6.83 -45.34
CA LYS A 383 14.51 -7.50 -46.25
C LYS A 383 13.86 -6.51 -47.23
N ARG A 384 13.49 -5.30 -46.77
CA ARG A 384 12.95 -4.24 -47.64
C ARG A 384 14.00 -3.73 -48.63
N GLN A 385 15.26 -3.59 -48.22
CA GLN A 385 16.35 -3.18 -49.11
C GLN A 385 16.68 -4.26 -50.14
N ALA A 386 16.72 -5.53 -49.74
CA ALA A 386 16.92 -6.67 -50.63
C ALA A 386 15.80 -6.76 -51.68
N ASN A 387 14.53 -6.67 -51.26
CA ASN A 387 13.39 -6.66 -52.19
C ASN A 387 13.42 -5.47 -53.16
N LYS A 388 13.91 -4.29 -52.73
CA LYS A 388 14.10 -3.14 -53.63
C LYS A 388 15.24 -3.37 -54.63
N ARG A 389 16.34 -3.99 -54.21
CA ARG A 389 17.48 -4.36 -55.08
C ARG A 389 17.06 -5.38 -56.14
N ASP A 390 16.32 -6.41 -55.76
CA ASP A 390 15.83 -7.45 -56.69
C ASP A 390 14.84 -6.89 -57.71
N LYS A 391 13.90 -6.04 -57.29
CA LYS A 391 12.99 -5.33 -58.20
C LYS A 391 13.74 -4.39 -59.16
N GLY A 392 14.80 -3.73 -58.69
CA GLY A 392 15.68 -2.91 -59.53
C GLY A 392 16.45 -3.72 -60.58
N GLN A 393 16.97 -4.90 -60.21
CA GLN A 393 17.68 -5.79 -61.12
C GLN A 393 16.75 -6.47 -62.15
N GLN A 394 15.52 -6.84 -61.78
CA GLN A 394 14.51 -7.32 -62.72
C GLN A 394 14.08 -6.24 -63.72
N ALA A 395 13.93 -4.99 -63.28
CA ALA A 395 13.61 -3.87 -64.16
C ALA A 395 14.75 -3.57 -65.16
N GLN A 396 16.02 -3.67 -64.74
CA GLN A 396 17.18 -3.55 -65.64
C GLN A 396 17.27 -4.71 -66.64
N ARG A 397 17.05 -5.97 -66.20
CA ARG A 397 17.04 -7.14 -67.10
C ARG A 397 15.90 -7.09 -68.13
N GLY A 398 14.73 -6.59 -67.75
CA GLY A 398 13.59 -6.37 -68.66
C GLY A 398 13.85 -5.29 -69.72
N GLN A 399 14.64 -4.26 -69.40
CA GLN A 399 15.05 -3.24 -70.38
C GLN A 399 16.14 -3.73 -71.35
N THR A 400 17.04 -4.61 -70.91
CA THR A 400 18.09 -5.18 -71.79
C THR A 400 17.57 -6.21 -72.80
N LEU A 401 16.41 -6.84 -72.54
CA LEU A 401 15.77 -7.79 -73.47
C LEU A 401 14.84 -7.13 -74.49
N GLY A 402 14.58 -5.82 -74.38
CA GLY A 402 13.73 -5.06 -75.31
C GLY A 402 14.45 -4.35 -76.45
N LEU A 403 15.80 -4.40 -76.51
CA LEU A 403 16.62 -3.65 -77.48
C LEU A 403 17.44 -4.54 -78.43
N GLY A 404 17.03 -5.80 -78.61
CA GLY A 404 17.69 -6.75 -79.50
C GLY A 404 16.80 -7.27 -80.61
N ARG A 405 16.39 -6.42 -81.56
CA ARG A 405 15.93 -6.87 -82.88
C ARG A 405 16.52 -5.98 -83.97
N PRO A 406 17.62 -6.38 -84.60
CA PRO A 406 17.98 -5.89 -85.92
C PRO A 406 17.34 -6.76 -87.01
N GLU A 407 17.03 -6.06 -88.11
CA GLU A 407 16.50 -6.41 -89.44
C GLU A 407 16.32 -7.89 -89.84
#